data_AF-A0AAE7BD66-F1
#
_entry.id   AF-A0AAE7BD66-F1
#
_cell.length_a   1.000
_cell.length_b   1.000
_cell.length_c   1.000
_cell.angle_alpha   90.00
_cell.angle_beta   90.00
_cell.angle_gamma   90.00
#
_symmetry.space_group_name_H-M   'P 1'
#
loop_
_entity.id
_entity.type
_entity.pdbx_description
1 polymer ?
#
loop_
_entity_poly.entity_id
_entity_poly.type
_entity_poly.pdbx_seq_one_letter_code
_entity_poly.pdbx_strand_id
1 'polypeptide(L)' 'MEKEDKLIKKTEVLSEYIKIGETKLDAIIKEGNFVTPIFIQGFAHSLYSVKEIQKWIEEQKQKRKITK' A
#
# COMPACT_ATOMS: atom_id res chain seq x y z
N MET A 1 1.71 21.85 -8.55
CA MET A 1 2.34 21.38 -7.30
C MET A 1 2.35 19.87 -7.31
N GLU A 2 3.45 19.27 -7.75
CA GLU A 2 3.64 17.83 -7.63
C GLU A 2 3.83 17.54 -6.14
N LYS A 3 2.84 16.93 -5.50
CA LYS A 3 3.01 16.45 -4.12
C LYS A 3 4.16 15.45 -4.14
N GLU A 4 5.24 15.78 -3.44
CA GLU A 4 6.36 14.87 -3.20
C GLU A 4 5.79 13.56 -2.68
N ASP A 5 6.16 12.47 -3.34
CA ASP A 5 5.74 11.16 -2.87
C ASP A 5 6.47 10.84 -1.58
N LYS A 6 5.72 10.41 -0.56
CA LYS A 6 6.27 10.05 0.73
C LYS A 6 6.35 8.54 0.83
N LEU A 7 7.50 8.05 1.28
CA LEU A 7 7.69 6.66 1.63
C LEU A 7 7.34 6.44 3.10
N ILE A 8 6.42 5.52 3.35
CA ILE A 8 5.99 5.14 4.70
C ILE A 8 6.24 3.66 4.94
N LYS A 9 6.43 3.28 6.21
CA LYS A 9 6.68 1.88 6.59
C LYS A 9 5.41 1.05 6.43
N LYS A 10 5.56 -0.26 6.22
CA LYS A 10 4.43 -1.23 6.22
C LYS A 10 3.46 -1.01 7.38
N THR A 11 3.99 -0.79 8.59
CA THR A 11 3.21 -0.57 9.81
C THR A 11 2.35 0.69 9.74
N GLU A 12 2.84 1.76 9.12
CA GLU A 12 2.08 3.00 8.90
C GLU A 12 0.97 2.77 7.87
N VAL A 13 1.26 2.04 6.79
CA VAL A 13 0.25 1.65 5.80
C VAL A 13 -0.90 0.89 6.47
N LEU A 14 -0.55 -0.05 7.34
CA LEU A 14 -1.51 -0.84 8.11
C LEU A 14 -2.31 0.03 9.07
N SER A 15 -1.64 0.88 9.85
CA SER A 15 -2.28 1.69 10.90
C SER A 15 -3.14 2.83 10.34
N GLU A 16 -2.65 3.52 9.32
CA GLU A 16 -3.24 4.78 8.85
C GLU A 16 -4.13 4.62 7.61
N TYR A 17 -3.80 3.70 6.69
CA TYR A 17 -4.45 3.65 5.37
C TYR A 17 -5.44 2.51 5.24
N ILE A 18 -4.98 1.28 5.49
CA ILE A 18 -5.75 0.09 5.10
C ILE A 18 -6.47 -0.51 6.30
N LYS A 19 -5.93 -0.36 7.53
CA LYS A 19 -6.49 -0.90 8.78
C LYS A 19 -6.97 -2.34 8.67
N ILE A 20 -6.36 -3.12 7.80
CA ILE A 20 -6.55 -4.57 7.72
C ILE A 20 -5.48 -5.24 8.60
N GLY A 21 -5.80 -6.41 9.15
CA GLY A 21 -4.82 -7.18 9.90
C GLY A 21 -3.56 -7.45 9.07
N GLU A 22 -2.40 -7.37 9.70
CA GLU A 22 -1.10 -7.53 9.05
C GLU A 22 -1.02 -8.81 8.19
N THR A 23 -1.60 -9.91 8.68
CA THR A 23 -1.70 -11.18 7.97
C THR A 23 -2.42 -11.06 6.63
N LYS A 24 -3.48 -10.26 6.55
CA LYS A 24 -4.22 -10.05 5.30
C LYS A 24 -3.44 -9.16 4.34
N LEU A 25 -2.80 -8.11 4.84
CA LEU A 25 -1.94 -7.30 3.98
C LEU A 25 -0.79 -8.12 3.42
N ASP A 26 -0.16 -8.96 4.26
CA ASP A 26 0.92 -9.85 3.82
C ASP A 26 0.45 -10.83 2.73
N ALA A 27 -0.77 -11.38 2.88
CA ALA A 27 -1.37 -12.23 1.86
C ALA A 27 -1.58 -11.47 0.53
N ILE A 28 -2.15 -10.25 0.58
CA ILE A 28 -2.39 -9.44 -0.63
C ILE A 28 -1.07 -9.01 -1.28
N ILE A 29 -0.04 -8.68 -0.49
CA ILE A 29 1.32 -8.41 -0.97
C ILE A 29 1.89 -9.65 -1.66
N LYS A 30 1.77 -10.83 -1.04
CA LYS A 30 2.24 -12.10 -1.59
C LYS A 30 1.52 -12.50 -2.87
N GLU A 31 0.22 -12.19 -2.98
CA GLU A 31 -0.53 -12.41 -4.22
C GLU A 31 -0.16 -11.43 -5.34
N GLY A 32 0.72 -10.44 -5.09
CA GLY A 32 1.04 -9.39 -6.05
C GLY A 32 -0.12 -8.41 -6.27
N ASN A 33 -1.13 -8.48 -5.41
CA ASN A 33 -2.32 -7.66 -5.46
C ASN A 33 -2.16 -6.37 -4.64
N PHE A 34 -0.97 -6.06 -4.12
CA PHE A 34 -0.67 -4.84 -3.36
C PHE A 34 0.49 -4.06 -3.95
N VAL A 35 0.68 -2.84 -3.44
CA VAL A 35 1.83 -1.97 -3.75
C VAL A 35 3.15 -2.69 -3.49
N THR A 36 4.09 -2.54 -4.40
CA THR A 36 5.40 -3.19 -4.30
C THR A 36 6.21 -2.58 -3.16
N PRO A 37 6.73 -3.37 -2.21
CA PRO A 37 7.61 -2.86 -1.18
C PRO A 37 8.93 -2.36 -1.79
N ILE A 38 9.32 -1.16 -1.41
CA ILE A 38 10.61 -0.56 -1.74
C ILE A 38 11.58 -0.90 -0.61
N PHE A 39 12.70 -1.51 -0.99
CA PHE A 39 13.79 -1.86 -0.08
C PHE A 39 14.95 -0.91 -0.32
N ILE A 40 15.39 -0.21 0.73
CA ILE A 40 16.55 0.68 0.68
C ILE A 40 17.71 -0.02 1.39
N GLN A 41 18.90 -0.05 0.78
CA GLN A 41 20.09 -0.60 1.44
C GLN A 41 20.36 0.15 2.75
N GLY A 42 20.56 -0.60 3.85
CA GLY A 42 20.70 -0.04 5.19
C GLY A 42 19.38 0.19 5.93
N PHE A 43 18.24 -0.14 5.33
CA PHE A 43 16.92 -0.01 5.96
C PHE A 43 16.22 -1.38 6.01
N ALA A 44 16.01 -1.89 7.24
CA ALA A 44 15.49 -3.24 7.47
C ALA A 44 13.97 -3.40 7.24
N HIS A 45 13.26 -2.31 6.94
CA HIS A 45 11.81 -2.32 6.78
C HIS A 45 11.39 -2.06 5.34
N SER A 46 10.35 -2.74 4.89
CA SER A 46 9.69 -2.43 3.63
C SER A 46 9.01 -1.06 3.69
N LEU A 47 9.38 -0.20 2.76
CA LEU A 47 8.76 1.09 2.53
C LEU A 47 7.74 1.00 1.40
N TYR A 48 6.73 1.85 1.46
CA TYR A 48 5.67 1.92 0.46
C TYR A 48 5.42 3.36 0.11
N SER A 49 5.21 3.61 -1.18
CA SER A 49 4.80 4.90 -1.70
C SER A 49 3.37 5.23 -1.30
N VAL A 50 3.16 6.40 -0.68
CA VAL A 50 1.81 6.87 -0.33
C VAL A 50 0.95 7.03 -1.59
N LYS A 51 1.49 7.52 -2.71
CA LYS A 51 0.71 7.62 -3.97
C LYS A 51 0.27 6.25 -4.46
N GLU A 52 1.15 5.25 -4.45
CA GLU A 52 0.77 3.92 -4.89
C GLU A 52 -0.31 3.31 -3.98
N ILE A 53 -0.21 3.51 -2.67
CA ILE A 53 -1.25 3.05 -1.73
C ILE A 53 -2.58 3.73 -2.01
N GLN A 54 -2.57 5.06 -2.20
CA GLN A 54 -3.79 5.80 -2.54
C GLN A 54 -4.39 5.31 -3.86
N LYS A 55 -3.56 5.12 -4.90
CA LYS A 55 -3.99 4.57 -6.18
C LYS A 55 -4.61 3.19 -6.02
N TRP A 56 -3.97 2.30 -5.25
CA TRP A 56 -4.49 0.98 -4.97
C TRP A 56 -5.87 1.03 -4.29
N ILE A 57 -6.04 1.90 -3.28
CA ILE A 57 -7.33 2.10 -2.60
C ILE A 57 -8.38 2.58 -3.60
N GLU A 58 -8.04 3.50 -4.51
CA GLU A 58 -8.95 3.95 -5.57
C GLU A 58 -9.31 2.83 -6.54
N GLU A 59 -8.35 2.00 -6.95
CA GLU A 59 -8.61 0.83 -7.80
C GLU A 59 -9.57 -0.16 -7.13
N GLN A 60 -9.40 -0.43 -5.83
CA GLN A 60 -10.35 -1.28 -5.08
C GLN A 60 -11.75 -0.65 -5.03
N LYS A 61 -11.84 0.68 -4.83
CA LYS A 61 -13.12 1.41 -4.87
C LYS A 61 -13.77 1.36 -6.26
N GLN A 62 -12.96 1.44 -7.33
CA GLN A 62 -13.46 1.33 -8.70
C GLN A 62 -13.94 -0.08 -9.03
N LYS A 63 -13.22 -1.13 -8.63
CA LYS A 63 -13.67 -2.53 -8.75
C LYS A 63 -15.06 -2.74 -8.11
N ARG A 64 -15.31 -2.11 -6.95
CA ARG A 64 -16.65 -2.09 -6.32
C ARG A 64 -17.70 -1.39 -7.18
N LYS A 65 -17.36 -0.29 -7.84
CA LYS A 65 -18.30 0.46 -8.71
C LYS A 65 -18.63 -0.26 -10.01
N ILE A 66 -17.72 -1.08 -10.54
CA ILE A 66 -17.90 -1.80 -11.81
C ILE A 66 -18.81 -3.03 -11.64
N THR A 67 -19.00 -3.52 -10.40
CA THR A 67 -19.88 -4.67 -10.10
C THR A 67 -21.33 -4.24 -9.80
N LYS A 68 -21.82 -3.12 -10.37
CA LYS A 68 -23.18 -2.64 -10.14
C LYS A 68 -23.90 -2.33 -11.45
#